data_AF-A0A5B0BLI4-F1
#
_entry.id   AF-A0A5B0BLI4-F1
#
_cell.length_a   1.000
_cell.length_b   1.000
_cell.length_c   1.000
_cell.angle_alpha   90.00
_cell.angle_beta   90.00
_cell.angle_gamma   90.00
#
_symmetry.space_group_name_H-M   'P 1'
#
loop_
_entity.id
_entity.type
_entity.pdbx_description
1 polymer ?
#
loop_
_entity_poly.entity_id
_entity_poly.type
_entity_poly.pdbx_seq_one_letter_code
_entity_poly.pdbx_strand_id
1 'polypeptide(L)'
;MRQEGAGEAGDAVATAAGAEITTTDCRQCGAQVSGLNNRYACSYCGWVNHWSEGSNVLPSAEDDPDHPGHRRGGAERQPADH
;
A
#
# COMPACT_ATOMS: atom_id res chain seq x y z
N MET A 1 -6.32 -4.85 -34.18
CA MET A 1 -5.58 -3.96 -33.26
C MET A 1 -4.70 -4.83 -32.37
N ARG A 2 -3.39 -4.62 -32.40
CA ARG A 2 -2.43 -5.25 -31.46
C ARG A 2 -2.35 -4.34 -30.24
N GLN A 3 -2.66 -4.87 -29.06
CA GLN A 3 -2.43 -4.16 -27.80
C GLN A 3 -1.04 -4.56 -27.31
N GLU A 4 -0.12 -3.60 -27.40
CA GLU A 4 1.23 -3.64 -26.85
C GLU A 4 1.23 -2.81 -25.56
N GLY A 5 1.77 -3.35 -24.47
CA GLY A 5 1.87 -2.62 -23.20
C GLY A 5 1.84 -3.54 -21.97
N ALA A 6 2.84 -4.40 -21.82
CA ALA A 6 3.18 -4.98 -20.54
C ALA A 6 3.83 -3.90 -19.68
N GLY A 7 3.02 -3.11 -18.99
CA GLY A 7 3.46 -2.36 -17.82
C GLY A 7 3.60 -3.32 -16.67
N GLU A 8 4.76 -3.35 -16.04
CA GLU A 8 5.10 -4.20 -14.91
C GLU A 8 4.08 -4.03 -13.79
N ALA A 9 3.18 -5.01 -13.69
CA ALA A 9 2.29 -5.21 -12.56
C ALA A 9 3.13 -5.69 -11.37
N GLY A 10 3.87 -4.78 -10.73
CA GLY A 10 4.09 -4.84 -9.28
C GLY A 10 2.77 -4.52 -8.58
N ASP A 11 1.70 -5.22 -8.97
CA ASP A 11 0.33 -4.92 -8.59
C ASP A 11 0.02 -5.71 -7.33
N ALA A 12 -0.37 -4.96 -6.30
CA ALA A 12 -0.66 -5.41 -4.96
C ALA A 12 -1.80 -6.44 -4.95
N VAL A 13 -1.53 -7.67 -5.38
CA VAL A 13 -2.20 -8.82 -4.80
C VAL A 13 -1.57 -9.07 -3.43
N ALA A 14 -1.85 -8.14 -2.51
CA ALA A 14 -2.13 -8.58 -1.15
C ALA A 14 -3.29 -9.58 -1.33
N THR A 15 -2.92 -10.86 -1.44
CA THR A 15 -3.84 -11.96 -1.61
C THR A 15 -5.00 -11.74 -0.66
N ALA A 16 -6.25 -11.89 -1.14
CA ALA A 16 -7.46 -11.62 -0.35
C ALA A 16 -7.50 -12.33 1.04
N ALA A 17 -6.59 -13.28 1.27
CA ALA A 17 -6.22 -13.77 2.59
C ALA A 17 -5.74 -12.61 3.50
N GLY A 18 -6.68 -12.06 4.28
CA GLY A 18 -6.41 -11.03 5.30
C GLY A 18 -7.11 -9.69 5.07
N ALA A 19 -7.90 -9.52 4.01
CA ALA A 19 -8.73 -8.33 3.84
C ALA A 19 -10.09 -8.50 4.53
N GLU A 20 -10.39 -7.65 5.51
CA GLU A 20 -11.66 -7.61 6.23
C GLU A 20 -12.34 -6.23 6.06
N ILE A 21 -13.62 -6.22 5.71
CA ILE A 21 -14.45 -5.00 5.74
C ILE A 21 -14.92 -4.79 7.18
N THR A 22 -14.59 -3.63 7.73
CA THR A 22 -14.94 -3.21 9.10
C THR A 22 -15.71 -1.89 9.05
N THR A 23 -16.52 -1.61 10.07
CA THR A 23 -17.35 -0.40 10.13
C THR A 23 -17.24 0.27 11.49
N THR A 24 -17.20 1.60 11.50
CA THR A 24 -17.17 2.43 12.71
C THR A 24 -17.85 3.77 12.46
N ASP A 25 -18.05 4.57 13.52
CA ASP A 25 -18.52 5.95 13.38
C ASP A 25 -17.33 6.92 13.21
N CYS A 26 -17.48 7.89 12.32
CA CYS A 26 -16.48 8.93 12.11
C CYS A 26 -16.29 9.77 13.39
N ARG A 27 -15.05 9.84 13.89
CA ARG A 27 -14.70 10.60 15.11
C ARG A 27 -14.90 12.10 15.00
N GLN A 28 -15.10 12.62 13.78
CA GLN A 28 -15.28 14.05 13.53
C GLN A 28 -16.75 14.42 13.27
N CYS A 29 -17.46 13.71 12.38
CA CYS A 29 -18.83 14.07 11.99
C CYS A 29 -19.90 13.05 12.38
N GLY A 30 -19.53 11.91 12.96
CA GLY A 30 -20.48 10.86 13.40
C GLY A 30 -21.09 10.03 12.28
N ALA A 31 -20.78 10.29 11.00
CA ALA A 31 -21.24 9.43 9.90
C ALA A 31 -20.64 8.02 10.02
N GLN A 32 -21.42 6.99 9.69
CA GLN A 32 -20.91 5.62 9.60
C GLN A 32 -19.92 5.50 8.44
N VAL A 33 -18.76 4.89 8.68
CA VAL A 33 -17.68 4.69 7.72
C VAL A 33 -17.29 3.23 7.69
N SER A 34 -17.26 2.64 6.50
CA SER A 34 -16.68 1.31 6.27
C SER A 34 -15.27 1.45 5.71
N GLY A 35 -14.39 0.53 6.10
CA GLY A 35 -12.99 0.53 5.74
C GLY A 35 -12.38 -0.86 5.78
N LEU A 36 -11.12 -0.98 5.39
CA LEU A 36 -10.40 -2.26 5.37
C LEU A 36 -9.51 -2.38 6.60
N ASN A 37 -9.61 -3.51 7.32
CA ASN A 37 -8.71 -3.85 8.43
C ASN A 37 -8.56 -2.70 9.45
N ASN A 38 -9.67 -2.12 9.88
CA ASN A 38 -9.74 -0.96 10.80
C ASN A 38 -9.06 0.33 10.29
N ARG A 39 -8.91 0.49 8.97
CA ARG A 39 -8.42 1.73 8.33
C ARG A 39 -9.57 2.43 7.62
N TYR A 40 -9.83 3.67 8.01
CA TYR A 40 -11.06 4.40 7.67
C TYR A 40 -10.75 5.74 7.02
N ALA A 41 -11.52 6.08 6.00
CA ALA A 41 -11.54 7.39 5.37
C ALA A 41 -12.99 7.85 5.22
N CYS A 42 -13.35 8.96 5.86
CA CYS A 42 -14.70 9.50 5.82
C CYS A 42 -14.88 10.37 4.58
N SER A 43 -15.63 9.88 3.59
CA SER A 43 -15.92 10.63 2.37
C SER A 43 -16.76 11.90 2.60
N TYR A 44 -17.40 12.04 3.77
CA TYR A 44 -18.25 13.19 4.07
C TYR A 44 -17.47 14.40 4.58
N CYS A 45 -16.52 14.20 5.49
CA CYS A 45 -15.78 15.30 6.15
C CYS A 45 -14.26 15.24 5.96
N GLY A 46 -13.74 14.23 5.26
CA GLY A 46 -12.32 14.09 4.96
C GLY A 46 -11.45 13.54 6.10
N TRP A 47 -12.04 13.21 7.26
CA TRP A 47 -11.31 12.59 8.36
C TRP A 47 -10.75 11.22 7.95
N VAL A 48 -9.49 10.97 8.33
CA VAL A 48 -8.82 9.67 8.22
C VAL A 48 -8.25 9.30 9.58
N ASN A 49 -8.28 8.02 9.95
CA ASN A 49 -7.56 7.57 11.13
C ASN A 49 -6.06 7.43 10.86
N HIS A 50 -5.25 7.39 11.93
CA HIS A 50 -3.82 7.17 11.78
C HIS A 50 -3.58 5.77 11.22
N TRP A 51 -2.64 5.65 10.27
CA TRP A 51 -2.39 4.38 9.59
C TRP A 51 -1.99 3.26 10.57
N SER A 52 -1.34 3.55 11.70
CA SER A 52 -0.93 2.51 12.64
C SER A 52 -2.11 1.88 13.40
N GLU A 53 -3.32 2.41 13.27
CA GLU A 53 -4.51 1.92 13.98
C GLU A 53 -5.19 0.73 13.29
N GLY A 54 -4.71 0.31 12.11
CA GLY A 54 -5.24 -0.86 11.42
C GLY A 54 -4.94 -2.17 12.15
N SER A 55 -5.78 -3.19 11.96
CA SER A 55 -5.69 -4.48 12.65
C SER A 55 -4.56 -5.38 12.15
N ASN A 56 -4.19 -5.25 10.87
CA ASN A 56 -3.12 -6.03 10.27
C ASN A 56 -1.77 -5.32 10.35
N VAL A 57 -0.73 -6.14 10.54
CA VAL A 57 0.68 -5.72 10.44
C VAL A 57 0.94 -5.16 9.05
N LEU A 58 1.60 -4.01 9.00
CA LEU A 58 2.02 -3.43 7.73
C LEU A 58 3.29 -4.10 7.21
N PRO A 59 3.47 -4.17 5.87
CA PRO A 59 4.74 -4.55 5.29
C PRO A 59 5.88 -3.71 5.86
N SER A 60 7.02 -4.35 6.05
CA SER A 60 8.27 -3.70 6.40
C SER A 60 8.85 -2.95 5.20
N ALA A 61 9.89 -2.16 5.41
CA ALA A 61 10.57 -1.47 4.32
C ALA A 61 11.31 -2.45 3.40
N GLU A 62 11.73 -3.59 3.94
CA GLU A 62 12.42 -4.67 3.24
C GLU A 62 11.47 -5.45 2.32
N ASP A 63 10.17 -5.45 2.63
CA ASP A 63 9.15 -6.06 1.78
C ASP A 63 8.86 -5.23 0.53
N ASP A 64 9.34 -3.99 0.45
CA ASP A 64 9.18 -3.13 -0.73
C ASP A 64 9.99 -3.72 -1.91
N PRO A 65 9.36 -4.03 -3.07
CA PRO A 65 10.07 -4.51 -4.24
C PRO A 65 11.23 -3.62 -4.69
N ASP A 66 11.14 -2.31 -4.46
CA ASP A 66 12.16 -1.36 -4.85
C ASP A 66 13.23 -1.10 -3.78
N HIS A 67 13.13 -1.78 -2.62
CA HIS A 67 14.02 -1.59 -1.47
C HIS A 67 15.49 -1.64 -1.90
N PRO A 68 16.34 -0.67 -1.48
CA PRO A 68 17.75 -0.59 -1.94
C PRO A 68 18.58 -1.85 -1.67
N GLY A 69 18.22 -2.65 -0.67
CA GLY A 69 18.83 -3.95 -0.38
C GLY A 69 18.63 -4.99 -1.51
N HIS A 70 17.52 -4.96 -2.23
CA HIS A 70 17.23 -5.89 -3.33
C HIS A 70 18.08 -5.61 -4.57
N ARG A 71 18.55 -4.37 -4.75
CA ARG A 71 19.36 -3.94 -5.91
C ARG A 71 20.84 -4.33 -5.82
N ARG A 72 21.32 -4.86 -4.68
CA ARG A 72 22.74 -5.17 -4.47
C ARG A 72 23.23 -6.46 -5.13
N GLY A 73 22.36 -7.16 -5.87
CA GLY A 73 22.72 -8.36 -6.64
C GLY A 73 23.10 -8.14 -8.11
N GLY A 74 23.07 -6.91 -8.66
CA GLY A 74 23.14 -6.74 -10.13
C GLY A 74 23.75 -5.47 -10.71
N ALA A 75 24.43 -4.62 -9.94
CA ALA A 75 25.10 -3.46 -10.51
C ALA A 75 26.41 -3.15 -9.79
N GLU A 76 27.49 -3.78 -10.26
CA GLU A 76 28.81 -3.16 -10.21
C GLU A 76 28.68 -1.79 -10.88
N ARG A 77 28.91 -0.71 -10.12
CA ARG A 77 28.95 0.64 -10.68
C ARG A 77 30.16 0.70 -11.59
N GLN A 78 29.98 0.70 -12.91
CA GLN A 78 31.03 1.15 -13.81
C GLN A 78 31.37 2.61 -13.44
N PRO A 79 32.63 2.92 -13.07
CA PRO A 79 33.03 4.31 -12.91
C PRO A 79 32.92 4.98 -14.29
N ALA A 80 32.36 6.19 -14.31
CA ALA A 80 32.34 7.02 -15.51
C ALA A 80 33.79 7.43 -15.83
N ASP A 81 34.38 6.81 -16.85
CA ASP A 81 35.61 7.29 -17.47
C ASP A 81 35.33 8.55 -18.30
N HIS A 82 36.31 9.45 -18.28
CA HIS A 82 36.24 10.87 -18.65
C HIS A 82 36.11 11.12 -20.16
#